data_AF-Q9ZI88-F1
#
_entry.id   AF-Q9ZI88-F1
#
_cell.length_a   1.000
_cell.length_b   1.000
_cell.length_c   1.000
_cell.angle_alpha   90.00
_cell.angle_beta   90.00
_cell.angle_gamma   90.00
#
_symmetry.space_group_name_H-M   'P 1'
#
loop_
_entity.id
_entity.type
_entity.pdbx_description
1 polymer ?
#
loop_
_entity_poly.entity_id
_entity_poly.type
_entity_poly.pdbx_seq_one_letter_code
_entity_poly.pdbx_strand_id
1 'polypeptide(L)'
;MRDFLVLREFLKDKSKKFLTPELKLYEIIELLNINKKNCYKAQTLARSTNNENIVIFLIFLFNYFDKGHLRADINLLAKDIQNTIIFTKDNLEKTNKSYNKLIKILKGLETFGNLETIKNIVLLLKKNNILMEFNKLKITTPLILENNIYIYTQKNYREEEELIKQIIKRLENHKSELNDNKIQNIISNLNTNNLNKEQITSVRKALKSNFFLLSGGPGTGKTTTINYILKAINKTLNNKKKGLVAITAPTGKASLRLQTSIDYSFKNLEIECNTIQKLLGIKFINKKNLYDEENQLNFDVIIIDEASMVDAHTFLKLLKATPITTKLIYHPLFLVEGSHLLPLHISSENPYVFYLSLLHLLEFLLKSSLFLYLNESFRYMFLLS
;
A
#
# COMPACT_ATOMS: atom_id res chain seq x y z
N MET A 1 25.27 -9.65 -14.28
CA MET A 1 26.75 -9.73 -14.34
C MET A 1 27.41 -8.41 -14.78
N ARG A 2 26.95 -7.75 -15.86
CA ARG A 2 27.43 -6.40 -16.27
C ARG A 2 27.31 -5.32 -15.18
N ASP A 3 26.23 -5.31 -14.41
CA ASP A 3 26.02 -4.31 -13.34
C ASP A 3 26.98 -4.45 -12.14
N PHE A 4 27.58 -5.63 -11.95
CA PHE A 4 28.55 -5.90 -10.88
C PHE A 4 29.96 -5.41 -11.26
N LEU A 5 30.30 -5.44 -12.55
CA LEU A 5 31.55 -4.90 -13.10
C LEU A 5 31.60 -3.37 -13.01
N VAL A 6 30.50 -2.69 -13.35
CA VAL A 6 30.39 -1.22 -13.23
C VAL A 6 30.55 -0.75 -11.78
N LEU A 7 30.00 -1.51 -10.82
CA LEU A 7 30.15 -1.18 -9.40
C LEU A 7 31.58 -1.39 -8.90
N ARG A 8 32.24 -2.46 -9.36
CA ARG A 8 33.62 -2.79 -8.98
C ARG A 8 34.61 -1.75 -9.50
N GLU A 9 34.39 -1.23 -10.70
CA GLU A 9 35.17 -0.11 -11.27
C GLU A 9 34.89 1.21 -10.53
N PHE A 10 33.61 1.50 -10.21
CA PHE A 10 33.23 2.72 -9.47
C PHE A 10 33.79 2.77 -8.04
N LEU A 11 33.88 1.61 -7.36
CA LEU A 11 34.43 1.48 -6.01
C LEU A 11 35.98 1.38 -5.96
N LYS A 12 36.64 1.24 -7.12
CA LYS A 12 38.12 1.34 -7.22
C LYS A 12 38.61 2.78 -7.20
N ASP A 13 37.71 3.75 -7.34
CA ASP A 13 38.03 5.17 -7.26
C ASP A 13 38.38 5.57 -5.82
N LYS A 14 39.68 5.46 -5.48
CA LYS A 14 40.25 5.76 -4.15
C LYS A 14 40.04 7.21 -3.70
N SER A 15 39.58 8.10 -4.59
CA SER A 15 39.25 9.49 -4.27
C SER A 15 37.89 9.65 -3.58
N LYS A 16 37.01 8.64 -3.63
CA LYS A 16 35.66 8.65 -3.05
C LYS A 16 35.58 7.84 -1.76
N LYS A 17 36.21 8.33 -0.70
CA LYS A 17 36.14 7.76 0.67
C LYS A 17 34.84 8.18 1.35
N PHE A 18 33.73 7.47 1.10
CA PHE A 18 32.45 7.75 1.79
C PHE A 18 32.01 6.64 2.76
N LEU A 19 32.74 5.52 2.80
CA LEU A 19 32.65 4.47 3.83
C LEU A 19 34.07 3.96 4.08
N THR A 20 34.39 3.60 5.33
CA THR A 20 35.67 2.94 5.67
C THR A 20 35.96 1.74 4.73
N PRO A 21 37.23 1.49 4.33
CA PRO A 21 37.60 0.41 3.39
C PRO A 21 37.21 -1.01 3.84
N GLU A 22 36.82 -1.16 5.10
CA GLU A 22 36.50 -2.44 5.74
C GLU A 22 35.07 -2.90 5.46
N LEU A 23 34.16 -1.98 5.13
CA LEU A 23 32.74 -2.20 4.83
C LEU A 23 32.47 -2.00 3.34
N LYS A 24 32.45 -3.10 2.57
CA LYS A 24 31.95 -3.03 1.19
C LYS A 24 30.43 -2.93 1.24
N LEU A 25 29.90 -1.73 1.03
CA LEU A 25 28.47 -1.43 0.90
C LEU A 25 27.69 -2.46 0.06
N TYR A 26 28.35 -3.04 -0.93
CA TYR A 26 27.86 -4.15 -1.74
C TYR A 26 27.47 -5.41 -0.94
N GLU A 27 28.25 -5.80 0.07
CA GLU A 27 27.99 -6.96 0.93
C GLU A 27 26.75 -6.73 1.80
N ILE A 28 26.55 -5.50 2.31
CA ILE A 28 25.34 -5.11 3.04
C ILE A 28 24.12 -5.11 2.12
N ILE A 29 24.27 -4.60 0.89
CA ILE A 29 23.19 -4.55 -0.09
C ILE A 29 22.69 -5.96 -0.43
N GLU A 30 23.61 -6.90 -0.64
CA GLU A 30 23.29 -8.29 -0.97
C GLU A 30 22.66 -9.02 0.23
N LEU A 31 23.19 -8.81 1.44
CA LEU A 31 22.68 -9.45 2.67
C LEU A 31 21.29 -8.98 3.08
N LEU A 32 21.06 -7.67 3.03
CA LEU A 32 19.81 -7.05 3.50
C LEU A 32 18.77 -6.92 2.36
N ASN A 33 19.03 -7.55 1.20
CA ASN A 33 18.19 -7.51 0.01
C ASN A 33 17.79 -6.07 -0.39
N ILE A 34 18.76 -5.15 -0.33
CA ILE A 34 18.55 -3.72 -0.52
C ILE A 34 18.51 -3.40 -2.00
N ASN A 35 17.58 -2.56 -2.41
CA ASN A 35 17.57 -2.08 -3.78
C ASN A 35 18.81 -1.19 -4.05
N LYS A 36 19.65 -1.60 -4.99
CA LYS A 36 20.87 -0.85 -5.38
C LYS A 36 20.58 0.61 -5.73
N LYS A 37 19.41 0.90 -6.31
CA LYS A 37 18.95 2.27 -6.59
C LYS A 37 18.82 3.11 -5.31
N ASN A 38 18.36 2.53 -4.22
CA ASN A 38 18.19 3.22 -2.93
C ASN A 38 19.52 3.55 -2.28
N CYS A 39 20.52 2.69 -2.45
CA CYS A 39 21.88 3.00 -2.05
C CYS A 39 22.41 4.26 -2.76
N TYR A 40 22.27 4.34 -4.09
CA TYR A 40 22.69 5.54 -4.83
C TYR A 40 21.93 6.80 -4.42
N LYS A 41 20.60 6.70 -4.22
CA LYS A 41 19.80 7.82 -3.71
C LYS A 41 20.32 8.30 -2.35
N ALA A 42 20.59 7.39 -1.43
CA ALA A 42 21.07 7.69 -0.08
C ALA A 42 22.43 8.38 -0.11
N GLN A 43 23.38 7.86 -0.87
CA GLN A 43 24.70 8.47 -1.03
C GLN A 43 24.63 9.85 -1.66
N THR A 44 23.79 10.03 -2.68
CA THR A 44 23.62 11.31 -3.35
C THR A 44 23.06 12.35 -2.39
N LEU A 45 22.06 11.97 -1.59
CA LEU A 45 21.40 12.85 -0.65
C LEU A 45 22.30 13.21 0.56
N ALA A 46 23.14 12.26 1.00
CA ALA A 46 24.05 12.45 2.13
C ALA A 46 25.44 12.97 1.71
N ARG A 47 25.66 13.31 0.43
CA ARG A 47 27.00 13.65 -0.10
C ARG A 47 27.68 14.80 0.65
N SER A 48 26.90 15.74 1.19
CA SER A 48 27.40 16.90 1.94
C SER A 48 27.71 16.60 3.41
N THR A 49 27.30 15.46 3.95
CA THR A 49 27.33 15.21 5.41
C THR A 49 28.56 14.45 5.88
N ASN A 50 29.23 13.70 4.99
CA ASN A 50 30.31 12.75 5.34
C ASN A 50 29.96 11.82 6.52
N ASN A 51 28.68 11.54 6.76
CA ASN A 51 28.22 10.77 7.91
C ASN A 51 27.64 9.43 7.47
N GLU A 52 28.33 8.34 7.82
CA GLU A 52 27.95 6.97 7.44
C GLU A 52 26.58 6.57 8.02
N ASN A 53 26.24 7.01 9.24
CA ASN A 53 24.95 6.70 9.87
C ASN A 53 23.78 7.34 9.12
N ILE A 54 23.96 8.53 8.56
CA ILE A 54 22.96 9.18 7.69
C ILE A 54 22.74 8.35 6.43
N VAL A 55 23.82 7.89 5.79
CA VAL A 55 23.72 7.05 4.58
C VAL A 55 22.97 5.75 4.89
N ILE A 56 23.33 5.04 5.96
CA ILE A 56 22.70 3.79 6.38
C ILE A 56 21.21 4.01 6.67
N PHE A 57 20.86 5.08 7.40
CA PHE A 57 19.48 5.42 7.71
C PHE A 57 18.66 5.65 6.44
N LEU A 58 19.18 6.47 5.51
CA LEU A 58 18.50 6.77 4.26
C LEU A 58 18.30 5.53 3.39
N ILE A 59 19.22 4.56 3.44
CA ILE A 59 19.06 3.27 2.76
C ILE A 59 17.85 2.53 3.31
N PHE A 60 17.76 2.38 4.63
CA PHE A 60 16.62 1.72 5.28
C PHE A 60 15.31 2.47 5.01
N LEU A 61 15.33 3.80 5.11
CA LEU A 61 14.16 4.65 4.82
C LEU A 61 13.67 4.45 3.37
N PHE A 62 14.57 4.46 2.38
CA PHE A 62 14.17 4.28 0.98
C PHE A 62 13.72 2.84 0.69
N ASN A 63 14.31 1.84 1.33
CA ASN A 63 13.78 0.47 1.26
C ASN A 63 12.39 0.36 1.89
N TYR A 64 12.14 1.07 3.00
CA TYR A 64 10.84 1.14 3.62
C TYR A 64 9.81 1.73 2.64
N PHE A 65 10.15 2.81 1.92
CA PHE A 65 9.27 3.35 0.87
C PHE A 65 9.08 2.40 -0.32
N ASP A 66 10.13 1.69 -0.75
CA ASP A 66 10.03 0.70 -1.84
C ASP A 66 9.15 -0.51 -1.48
N LYS A 67 8.91 -0.77 -0.17
CA LYS A 67 7.89 -1.75 0.26
C LYS A 67 6.46 -1.28 -0.08
N GLY A 68 6.26 0.00 -0.40
CA GLY A 68 4.98 0.59 -0.79
C GLY A 68 4.39 1.58 0.22
N HIS A 69 5.15 1.93 1.27
CA HIS A 69 4.74 2.92 2.27
C HIS A 69 4.91 4.34 1.71
N LEU A 70 3.88 5.19 1.82
CA LEU A 70 4.01 6.61 1.44
C LEU A 70 4.79 7.40 2.49
N ARG A 71 4.68 7.02 3.76
CA ARG A 71 5.35 7.66 4.89
C ARG A 71 5.99 6.64 5.82
N ALA A 72 7.04 7.04 6.51
CA ALA A 72 7.70 6.24 7.53
C ALA A 72 7.42 6.83 8.91
N ASP A 73 6.70 6.09 9.75
CA ASP A 73 6.67 6.37 11.19
C ASP A 73 8.04 6.03 11.78
N ILE A 74 8.67 7.00 12.45
CA ILE A 74 10.03 6.84 13.01
C ILE A 74 10.11 5.65 13.97
N ASN A 75 9.09 5.40 14.78
CA ASN A 75 9.09 4.30 15.75
C ASN A 75 8.97 2.94 15.04
N LEU A 76 8.07 2.85 14.05
CA LEU A 76 7.92 1.62 13.27
C LEU A 76 9.13 1.35 12.38
N LEU A 77 9.74 2.39 11.82
CA LEU A 77 10.96 2.28 11.04
C LEU A 77 12.13 1.79 11.91
N ALA A 78 12.29 2.33 13.11
CA ALA A 78 13.31 1.85 14.06
C ALA A 78 13.14 0.35 14.36
N LYS A 79 11.91 -0.08 14.61
CA LYS A 79 11.58 -1.50 14.84
C LYS A 79 11.81 -2.36 13.60
N ASP A 80 11.44 -1.91 12.41
CA ASP A 80 11.66 -2.61 11.13
C ASP A 80 13.16 -2.80 10.86
N ILE A 81 13.97 -1.77 11.12
CA ILE A 81 15.43 -1.82 11.02
C ILE A 81 16.00 -2.87 11.99
N GLN A 82 15.62 -2.82 13.26
CA GLN A 82 16.10 -3.75 14.28
C GLN A 82 15.73 -5.20 13.93
N ASN A 83 14.48 -5.44 13.55
CA ASN A 83 13.99 -6.75 13.14
C ASN A 83 14.72 -7.28 11.89
N THR A 84 14.96 -6.42 10.90
CA THR A 84 15.68 -6.78 9.68
C THR A 84 17.11 -7.21 9.96
N ILE A 85 17.80 -6.52 10.88
CA ILE A 85 19.17 -6.85 11.29
C ILE A 85 19.21 -8.19 12.02
N ILE A 86 18.33 -8.38 13.01
CA ILE A 86 18.24 -9.61 13.81
C ILE A 86 17.94 -10.82 12.91
N PHE A 87 16.90 -10.71 12.07
CA PHE A 87 16.51 -11.80 11.17
C PHE A 87 17.63 -12.19 10.20
N THR A 88 18.36 -11.20 9.67
CA THR A 88 19.48 -11.47 8.75
C THR A 88 20.62 -12.17 9.48
N LYS A 89 20.93 -11.75 10.71
CA LYS A 89 21.95 -12.38 11.55
C LYS A 89 21.60 -13.84 11.85
N ASP A 90 20.37 -14.10 12.31
CA ASP A 90 19.92 -15.45 12.65
C ASP A 90 19.97 -16.39 11.44
N ASN A 91 19.61 -15.90 10.25
CA ASN A 91 19.72 -16.68 9.02
C ASN A 91 21.17 -16.98 8.64
N LEU A 92 22.08 -16.02 8.82
CA LEU A 92 23.50 -16.23 8.54
C LEU A 92 24.12 -17.26 9.49
N GLU A 93 23.82 -17.18 10.79
CA GLU A 93 24.29 -18.14 11.81
C GLU A 93 23.80 -19.56 11.50
N LYS A 94 22.56 -19.72 11.03
CA LYS A 94 22.00 -21.03 10.61
C LYS A 94 22.64 -21.63 9.36
N THR A 95 23.13 -20.81 8.43
CA THR A 95 23.65 -21.31 7.14
C THR A 95 25.10 -21.83 7.19
N ASN A 96 25.76 -21.81 8.36
CA ASN A 96 27.10 -22.37 8.62
C ASN A 96 28.20 -21.95 7.62
N LYS A 97 28.00 -20.87 6.87
CA LYS A 97 29.01 -20.27 6.00
C LYS A 97 29.87 -19.34 6.84
N SER A 98 31.20 -19.46 6.72
CA SER A 98 32.19 -18.62 7.41
C SER A 98 32.05 -17.13 7.05
N TYR A 99 31.09 -16.47 7.68
CA TYR A 99 30.78 -15.05 7.52
C TYR A 99 31.05 -14.26 8.80
N ASN A 100 32.08 -14.65 9.57
CA ASN A 100 32.48 -13.99 10.82
C ASN A 100 32.63 -12.47 10.67
N LYS A 101 33.11 -12.01 9.50
CA LYS A 101 33.19 -10.58 9.16
C LYS A 101 31.82 -9.91 9.05
N LEU A 102 30.84 -10.57 8.43
CA LEU A 102 29.48 -10.04 8.25
C LEU A 102 28.68 -10.07 9.55
N ILE A 103 28.85 -11.11 10.37
CA ILE A 103 28.26 -11.19 11.70
C ILE A 103 28.78 -10.03 12.57
N LYS A 104 30.09 -9.71 12.48
CA LYS A 104 30.68 -8.56 13.19
C LYS A 104 30.08 -7.23 12.73
N ILE A 105 29.83 -7.06 11.43
CA ILE A 105 29.16 -5.87 10.87
C ILE A 105 27.72 -5.76 11.39
N LEU A 106 26.95 -6.85 11.34
CA LEU A 106 25.56 -6.86 11.82
C LEU A 106 25.47 -6.57 13.32
N LYS A 107 26.39 -7.12 14.13
CA LYS A 107 26.52 -6.77 15.56
C LYS A 107 26.78 -5.27 15.77
N GLY A 108 27.58 -4.64 14.92
CA GLY A 108 27.76 -3.18 14.95
C GLY A 108 26.47 -2.40 14.63
N LEU A 109 25.61 -2.95 13.77
CA LEU A 109 24.33 -2.35 13.39
C LEU A 109 23.19 -2.65 14.37
N GLU A 110 23.31 -3.62 15.29
CA GLU A 110 22.24 -3.93 16.27
C GLU A 110 21.84 -2.69 17.09
N THR A 111 22.81 -1.83 17.42
CA THR A 111 22.57 -0.57 18.16
C THR A 111 21.96 0.54 17.29
N PHE A 112 22.02 0.40 15.97
CA PHE A 112 21.50 1.38 15.01
C PHE A 112 19.97 1.43 15.01
N GLY A 113 19.31 0.29 15.25
CA GLY A 113 17.84 0.21 15.34
C GLY A 113 17.25 0.85 16.60
N ASN A 114 18.07 1.33 17.54
CA ASN A 114 17.59 2.03 18.73
C ASN A 114 16.89 3.35 18.35
N LEU A 115 15.69 3.57 18.88
CA LEU A 115 14.89 4.76 18.65
C LEU A 115 15.66 6.06 18.95
N GLU A 116 16.50 6.09 19.98
CA GLU A 116 17.29 7.29 20.33
C GLU A 116 18.34 7.59 19.25
N THR A 117 18.98 6.55 18.72
CA THR A 117 19.92 6.66 17.58
C THR A 117 19.18 7.23 16.36
N ILE A 118 17.99 6.70 16.04
CA ILE A 118 17.20 7.17 14.91
C ILE A 118 16.77 8.64 15.09
N LYS A 119 16.31 9.04 16.29
CA LYS A 119 15.96 10.43 16.60
C LYS A 119 17.16 11.38 16.43
N ASN A 120 18.34 10.97 16.89
CA ASN A 120 19.58 11.73 16.69
C ASN A 120 19.93 11.88 15.20
N ILE A 121 19.74 10.83 14.40
CA ILE A 121 19.94 10.91 12.95
C ILE A 121 18.93 11.87 12.31
N VAL A 122 17.66 11.87 12.73
CA VAL A 122 16.65 12.83 12.26
C VAL A 122 17.07 14.28 12.58
N LEU A 123 17.62 14.54 13.76
CA LEU A 123 18.19 15.86 14.11
C LEU A 123 19.38 16.24 13.20
N LEU A 124 20.24 15.28 12.86
CA LEU A 124 21.35 15.52 11.92
C LEU A 124 20.83 15.80 10.51
N LEU A 125 19.79 15.11 10.04
CA LEU A 125 19.15 15.37 8.75
C LEU A 125 18.58 16.81 8.69
N LYS A 126 17.99 17.30 9.79
CA LYS A 126 17.55 18.70 9.92
C LYS A 126 18.71 19.67 9.82
N LYS A 127 19.78 19.46 10.59
CA LYS A 127 20.98 20.32 10.58
C LYS A 127 21.64 20.43 9.21
N ASN A 128 21.54 19.38 8.39
CA ASN A 128 22.13 19.32 7.05
C ASN A 128 21.18 19.74 5.93
N ASN A 129 20.01 20.33 6.22
CA ASN A 129 18.99 20.74 5.24
C ASN A 129 18.53 19.60 4.30
N ILE A 130 18.60 18.35 4.75
CA ILE A 130 18.11 17.18 4.01
C ILE A 130 16.61 16.96 4.32
N LEU A 131 16.20 17.30 5.54
CA LEU A 131 14.86 17.12 6.07
C LEU A 131 14.41 18.42 6.74
N MET A 132 13.16 18.82 6.51
CA MET A 132 12.53 19.96 7.20
C MET A 132 11.17 19.56 7.76
N GLU A 133 10.74 20.27 8.80
CA GLU A 133 9.35 20.19 9.27
C GLU A 133 8.37 20.56 8.16
N PHE A 134 7.24 19.89 8.17
CA PHE A 134 6.18 20.12 7.22
C PHE A 134 5.70 21.57 7.30
N ASN A 135 5.73 22.23 6.14
CA ASN A 135 5.18 23.56 5.96
C ASN A 135 4.39 23.59 4.65
N LYS A 136 3.06 23.78 4.75
CA LYS A 136 2.12 23.83 3.62
C LYS A 136 2.53 24.82 2.52
N LEU A 137 3.29 25.87 2.86
CA LEU A 137 3.61 26.96 1.95
C LEU A 137 4.89 26.70 1.12
N LYS A 138 5.81 25.84 1.57
CA LYS A 138 7.10 25.67 0.90
C LYS A 138 7.78 24.34 1.22
N ILE A 139 7.72 23.38 0.30
CA ILE A 139 8.50 22.14 0.35
C ILE A 139 9.83 22.38 -0.39
N THR A 140 10.93 22.54 0.34
CA THR A 140 12.26 22.85 -0.25
C THR A 140 13.30 21.75 -0.07
N THR A 141 13.06 20.80 0.83
CA THR A 141 13.99 19.70 1.12
C THR A 141 13.53 18.36 0.54
N PRO A 142 14.46 17.47 0.17
CA PRO A 142 14.11 16.15 -0.38
C PRO A 142 13.23 15.30 0.54
N LEU A 143 13.41 15.44 1.86
CA LEU A 143 12.59 14.81 2.89
C LEU A 143 11.76 15.83 3.68
N ILE A 144 10.60 15.40 4.14
CA ILE A 144 9.67 16.19 4.95
C ILE A 144 9.38 15.41 6.23
N LEU A 145 9.33 16.09 7.37
CA LEU A 145 8.92 15.53 8.65
C LEU A 145 7.59 16.14 9.06
N GLU A 146 6.59 15.32 9.31
CA GLU A 146 5.28 15.74 9.79
C GLU A 146 5.09 15.29 11.25
N ASN A 147 4.61 16.20 12.10
CA ASN A 147 4.29 15.95 13.51
C ASN A 147 5.45 15.35 14.33
N ASN A 148 6.70 15.60 13.95
CA ASN A 148 7.89 14.96 14.52
C ASN A 148 7.91 13.41 14.48
N ILE A 149 7.01 12.77 13.73
CA ILE A 149 6.82 11.31 13.73
C ILE A 149 6.95 10.72 12.33
N TYR A 150 6.42 11.39 11.30
CA TYR A 150 6.31 10.82 9.95
C TYR A 150 7.30 11.45 8.99
N ILE A 151 8.13 10.63 8.34
CA ILE A 151 9.04 11.06 7.29
C ILE A 151 8.46 10.72 5.93
N TYR A 152 8.48 11.69 5.02
CA TYR A 152 8.07 11.58 3.63
C TYR A 152 9.21 11.92 2.69
N THR A 153 9.17 11.36 1.48
CA THR A 153 9.77 12.06 0.33
C THR A 153 8.76 13.08 -0.21
N GLN A 154 9.23 14.13 -0.89
CA GLN A 154 8.32 15.08 -1.55
C GLN A 154 7.33 14.40 -2.50
N LYS A 155 7.81 13.37 -3.22
CA LYS A 155 7.00 12.59 -4.16
C LYS A 155 5.88 11.87 -3.41
N ASN A 156 6.22 11.13 -2.35
CA ASN A 156 5.24 10.34 -1.62
C ASN A 156 4.22 11.21 -0.90
N TYR A 157 4.63 12.38 -0.39
CA TYR A 157 3.72 13.35 0.22
C TYR A 157 2.64 13.79 -0.78
N ARG A 158 3.05 14.19 -2.00
CA ARG A 158 2.10 14.56 -3.07
C ARG A 158 1.21 13.38 -3.50
N GLU A 159 1.77 12.18 -3.54
CA GLU A 159 0.98 10.97 -3.84
C GLU A 159 -0.05 10.67 -2.75
N GLU A 160 0.29 10.89 -1.47
CA GLU A 160 -0.67 10.77 -0.36
C GLU A 160 -1.78 11.82 -0.45
N GLU A 161 -1.44 13.10 -0.71
CA GLU A 161 -2.44 14.15 -0.91
C GLU A 161 -3.40 13.82 -2.05
N GLU A 162 -2.87 13.38 -3.19
CA GLU A 162 -3.70 12.98 -4.33
C GLU A 162 -4.53 11.73 -4.03
N LEU A 163 -3.99 10.77 -3.28
CA LEU A 163 -4.74 9.59 -2.84
C LEU A 163 -5.94 9.99 -1.97
N ILE A 164 -5.71 10.83 -0.96
CA ILE A 164 -6.75 11.36 -0.07
C ILE A 164 -7.83 12.07 -0.89
N LYS A 165 -7.41 12.99 -1.78
CA LYS A 165 -8.30 13.77 -2.63
C LYS A 165 -9.17 12.90 -3.53
N GLN A 166 -8.60 11.86 -4.15
CA GLN A 166 -9.35 10.93 -4.99
C GLN A 166 -10.37 10.13 -4.18
N ILE A 167 -10.04 9.70 -2.96
CA ILE A 167 -10.95 8.98 -2.08
C ILE A 167 -12.09 9.88 -1.61
N ILE A 168 -11.78 11.10 -1.14
CA ILE A 168 -12.78 12.08 -0.71
C ILE A 168 -13.78 12.36 -1.84
N LYS A 169 -13.30 12.67 -3.05
CA LYS A 169 -14.18 12.90 -4.20
C LYS A 169 -15.13 11.73 -4.47
N ARG A 170 -14.70 10.49 -4.24
CA ARG A 170 -15.54 9.29 -4.44
C ARG A 170 -16.56 9.11 -3.33
N LEU A 171 -16.16 9.40 -2.10
CA LEU A 171 -17.04 9.40 -0.95
C LEU A 171 -18.13 10.46 -1.13
N GLU A 172 -17.76 11.69 -1.47
CA GLU A 172 -18.70 12.80 -1.71
C GLU A 172 -19.62 12.55 -2.92
N ASN A 173 -19.15 11.79 -3.92
CA ASN A 173 -19.94 11.42 -5.08
C ASN A 173 -20.97 10.31 -4.75
N HIS A 174 -21.91 10.61 -3.85
CA HIS A 174 -23.04 9.79 -3.41
C HIS A 174 -24.17 9.66 -4.43
N LYS A 175 -23.87 9.64 -5.74
CA LYS A 175 -24.88 9.51 -6.80
C LYS A 175 -25.44 8.09 -6.93
N SER A 176 -25.80 7.45 -5.81
CA SER A 176 -26.76 6.35 -5.86
C SER A 176 -28.15 6.96 -6.04
N GLU A 177 -28.67 6.94 -7.27
CA GLU A 177 -30.07 7.29 -7.58
C GLU A 177 -31.09 6.31 -6.95
N LEU A 178 -30.60 5.27 -6.26
CA LEU A 178 -31.41 4.27 -5.58
C LEU A 178 -31.85 4.81 -4.21
N ASN A 179 -33.14 5.08 -4.07
CA ASN A 179 -33.75 5.37 -2.78
C ASN A 179 -33.81 4.10 -1.90
N ASP A 180 -34.00 4.30 -0.59
CA ASP A 180 -34.05 3.19 0.37
C ASP A 180 -35.14 2.15 0.05
N ASN A 181 -36.29 2.57 -0.47
CA ASN A 181 -37.37 1.68 -0.86
C ASN A 181 -36.97 0.76 -2.03
N LYS A 182 -36.30 1.29 -3.06
CA LYS A 182 -35.77 0.47 -4.17
C LYS A 182 -34.74 -0.53 -3.66
N ILE A 183 -33.83 -0.10 -2.78
CA ILE A 183 -32.81 -0.97 -2.21
C ILE A 183 -33.45 -2.09 -1.39
N GLN A 184 -34.43 -1.77 -0.54
CA GLN A 184 -35.16 -2.76 0.23
C GLN A 184 -35.88 -3.77 -0.67
N ASN A 185 -36.51 -3.29 -1.75
CA ASN A 185 -37.15 -4.16 -2.74
C ASN A 185 -36.13 -5.04 -3.49
N ILE A 186 -34.93 -4.55 -3.79
CA ILE A 186 -33.88 -5.37 -4.40
C ILE A 186 -33.47 -6.47 -3.42
N ILE A 187 -33.21 -6.12 -2.17
CA ILE A 187 -32.76 -7.05 -1.13
C ILE A 187 -33.82 -8.10 -0.82
N SER A 188 -35.09 -7.73 -0.69
CA SER A 188 -36.18 -8.70 -0.44
C SER A 188 -36.37 -9.68 -1.60
N ASN A 189 -36.08 -9.23 -2.83
CA ASN A 189 -36.11 -10.08 -4.02
C ASN A 189 -34.80 -10.87 -4.21
N LEU A 190 -33.74 -10.61 -3.46
CA LEU A 190 -32.58 -11.48 -3.42
C LEU A 190 -32.92 -12.64 -2.48
N ASN A 191 -32.68 -13.88 -2.91
CA ASN A 191 -32.81 -15.03 -2.02
C ASN A 191 -31.66 -15.00 -0.99
N THR A 192 -31.82 -14.24 0.09
CA THR A 192 -30.78 -13.98 1.11
C THR A 192 -30.76 -15.01 2.24
N ASN A 193 -31.44 -16.16 2.09
CA ASN A 193 -31.51 -17.19 3.14
C ASN A 193 -30.14 -17.72 3.59
N ASN A 194 -29.15 -17.61 2.71
CA ASN A 194 -27.77 -18.06 2.96
C ASN A 194 -26.85 -16.94 3.48
N LEU A 195 -27.38 -15.75 3.74
CA LEU A 195 -26.61 -14.60 4.24
C LEU A 195 -26.95 -14.28 5.69
N ASN A 196 -25.93 -13.91 6.46
CA ASN A 196 -26.13 -13.34 7.79
C ASN A 196 -26.50 -11.83 7.70
N LYS A 197 -26.90 -11.24 8.84
CA LYS A 197 -27.32 -9.82 8.93
C LYS A 197 -26.22 -8.83 8.47
N GLU A 198 -24.96 -9.14 8.74
CA GLU A 198 -23.81 -8.30 8.38
C GLU A 198 -23.58 -8.31 6.86
N GLN A 199 -23.66 -9.48 6.23
CA GLN A 199 -23.54 -9.64 4.79
C GLN A 199 -24.69 -8.94 4.05
N ILE A 200 -25.93 -9.07 4.54
CA ILE A 200 -27.09 -8.32 3.99
C ILE A 200 -26.86 -6.81 4.11
N THR A 201 -26.37 -6.35 5.27
CA THR A 201 -26.03 -4.94 5.48
C THR A 201 -24.91 -4.48 4.53
N SER A 202 -23.93 -5.34 4.26
CA SER A 202 -22.84 -5.07 3.32
C SER A 202 -23.35 -4.89 1.89
N VAL A 203 -24.28 -5.76 1.44
CA VAL A 203 -24.95 -5.62 0.14
C VAL A 203 -25.68 -4.29 0.05
N ARG A 204 -26.42 -3.92 1.10
CA ARG A 204 -27.15 -2.64 1.17
C ARG A 204 -26.21 -1.43 1.07
N LYS A 205 -25.12 -1.44 1.83
CA LYS A 205 -24.09 -0.38 1.84
C LYS A 205 -23.39 -0.25 0.49
N ALA A 206 -23.05 -1.38 -0.14
CA ALA A 206 -22.40 -1.42 -1.44
C ALA A 206 -23.27 -0.81 -2.55
N LEU A 207 -24.60 -0.94 -2.49
CA LEU A 207 -25.50 -0.29 -3.45
C LEU A 207 -25.47 1.24 -3.31
N LYS A 208 -25.40 1.78 -2.08
CA LYS A 208 -25.45 3.22 -1.81
C LYS A 208 -24.16 3.98 -2.10
N SER A 209 -23.00 3.35 -1.95
CA SER A 209 -21.70 4.04 -2.07
C SER A 209 -20.94 3.67 -3.34
N ASN A 210 -20.25 4.65 -3.93
CA ASN A 210 -19.30 4.43 -5.03
C ASN A 210 -17.90 4.04 -4.53
N PHE A 211 -17.68 4.07 -3.22
CA PHE A 211 -16.46 3.57 -2.58
C PHE A 211 -16.86 2.74 -1.35
N PHE A 212 -16.63 1.44 -1.40
CA PHE A 212 -17.07 0.51 -0.36
C PHE A 212 -15.95 -0.45 0.05
N LEU A 213 -15.74 -0.61 1.35
CA LEU A 213 -14.77 -1.53 1.93
C LEU A 213 -15.50 -2.72 2.55
N LEU A 214 -15.19 -3.92 2.08
CA LEU A 214 -15.70 -5.19 2.57
C LEU A 214 -14.61 -5.91 3.39
N SER A 215 -14.58 -5.63 4.69
CA SER A 215 -13.68 -6.28 5.65
C SER A 215 -14.22 -7.60 6.19
N GLY A 216 -13.33 -8.47 6.65
CA GLY A 216 -13.65 -9.69 7.38
C GLY A 216 -12.47 -10.68 7.45
N GLY A 217 -12.47 -11.57 8.44
CA GLY A 217 -11.46 -12.63 8.59
C GLY A 217 -11.52 -13.73 7.50
N PRO A 218 -10.55 -14.66 7.45
CA PRO A 218 -10.61 -15.80 6.52
C PRO A 218 -11.88 -16.63 6.81
N GLY A 219 -12.54 -17.12 5.76
CA GLY A 219 -13.75 -17.96 5.92
C GLY A 219 -15.07 -17.23 6.24
N THR A 220 -15.10 -15.89 6.39
CA THR A 220 -16.34 -15.15 6.72
C THR A 220 -17.32 -14.96 5.54
N GLY A 221 -17.15 -15.71 4.44
CA GLY A 221 -18.05 -15.65 3.29
C GLY A 221 -17.98 -14.34 2.48
N LYS A 222 -16.82 -13.66 2.48
CA LYS A 222 -16.64 -12.41 1.72
C LYS A 222 -16.88 -12.58 0.21
N THR A 223 -16.40 -13.67 -0.38
CA THR A 223 -16.65 -13.98 -1.80
C THR A 223 -18.14 -14.21 -2.07
N THR A 224 -18.83 -14.90 -1.16
CA THR A 224 -20.29 -15.03 -1.21
C THR A 224 -20.96 -13.66 -1.19
N THR A 225 -20.51 -12.77 -0.30
CA THR A 225 -21.03 -11.40 -0.20
C THR A 225 -20.80 -10.61 -1.50
N ILE A 226 -19.63 -10.74 -2.12
CA ILE A 226 -19.33 -10.13 -3.43
C ILE A 226 -20.31 -10.63 -4.50
N ASN A 227 -20.55 -11.94 -4.57
CA ASN A 227 -21.54 -12.51 -5.50
C ASN A 227 -22.93 -11.93 -5.28
N TYR A 228 -23.35 -11.72 -4.03
CA TYR A 228 -24.63 -11.07 -3.73
C TYR A 228 -24.66 -9.57 -4.05
N ILE A 229 -23.55 -8.86 -3.90
CA ILE A 229 -23.42 -7.48 -4.37
C ILE A 229 -23.60 -7.42 -5.89
N LEU A 230 -22.92 -8.31 -6.63
CA LEU A 230 -23.07 -8.41 -8.09
C LEU A 230 -24.50 -8.77 -8.49
N LYS A 231 -25.16 -9.70 -7.78
CA LYS A 231 -26.59 -10.01 -7.98
C LYS A 231 -27.48 -8.79 -7.78
N ALA A 232 -27.21 -8.03 -6.73
CA ALA A 232 -27.96 -6.81 -6.43
C ALA A 232 -27.79 -5.75 -7.54
N ILE A 233 -26.55 -5.50 -7.98
CA ILE A 233 -26.22 -4.57 -9.07
C ILE A 233 -26.84 -5.04 -10.39
N ASN A 234 -26.78 -6.33 -10.71
CA ASN A 234 -27.43 -6.89 -11.90
C ASN A 234 -28.94 -6.60 -11.92
N LYS A 235 -29.60 -6.60 -10.76
CA LYS A 235 -31.03 -6.25 -10.63
C LYS A 235 -31.31 -4.76 -10.77
N THR A 236 -30.32 -3.89 -10.59
CA THR A 236 -30.50 -2.43 -10.79
C THR A 236 -30.36 -2.02 -12.25
N LEU A 237 -29.77 -2.88 -13.08
CA LEU A 237 -29.54 -2.62 -14.49
C LEU A 237 -30.72 -3.06 -15.34
N ASN A 238 -31.06 -2.24 -16.33
CA ASN A 238 -32.08 -2.54 -17.33
C ASN A 238 -31.44 -3.30 -18.51
N ASN A 239 -32.22 -4.15 -19.20
CA ASN A 239 -31.74 -4.99 -20.32
C ASN A 239 -31.24 -4.22 -21.57
N LYS A 240 -31.15 -2.88 -21.53
CA LYS A 240 -30.75 -2.03 -22.66
C LYS A 240 -29.24 -1.87 -22.80
N LYS A 241 -28.48 -1.94 -21.69
CA LYS A 241 -27.01 -1.86 -21.69
C LYS A 241 -26.47 -2.74 -20.58
N LYS A 242 -25.49 -3.60 -20.90
CA LYS A 242 -24.79 -4.40 -19.89
C LYS A 242 -23.91 -3.49 -19.03
N GLY A 243 -23.89 -3.75 -17.73
CA GLY A 243 -22.93 -3.15 -16.81
C GLY A 243 -21.59 -3.85 -16.93
N LEU A 244 -20.51 -3.08 -17.01
CA LEU A 244 -19.15 -3.58 -17.13
C LEU A 244 -18.50 -3.68 -15.75
N VAL A 245 -18.02 -4.87 -15.40
CA VAL A 245 -17.42 -5.16 -14.10
C VAL A 245 -15.99 -5.67 -14.29
N ALA A 246 -15.03 -5.04 -13.64
CA ALA A 246 -13.68 -5.59 -13.50
C ALA A 246 -13.51 -6.19 -12.11
N ILE A 247 -13.06 -7.44 -12.04
CA ILE A 247 -12.61 -8.09 -10.81
C ILE A 247 -11.09 -8.21 -10.91
N THR A 248 -10.40 -7.61 -9.96
CA THR A 248 -8.96 -7.51 -10.00
C THR A 248 -8.31 -7.95 -8.70
N ALA A 249 -7.10 -8.49 -8.80
CA ALA A 249 -6.27 -8.88 -7.67
C ALA A 249 -4.80 -8.48 -7.92
N PRO A 250 -3.98 -8.35 -6.87
CA PRO A 250 -2.56 -8.02 -7.01
C PRO A 250 -1.74 -9.13 -7.69
N THR A 251 -2.14 -10.39 -7.52
CA THR A 251 -1.42 -11.54 -8.11
C THR A 251 -2.29 -12.35 -9.05
N GLY A 252 -1.67 -13.00 -10.04
CA GLY A 252 -2.37 -13.86 -11.00
C GLY A 252 -3.05 -15.07 -10.35
N LYS A 253 -2.47 -15.61 -9.27
CA LYS A 253 -3.09 -16.72 -8.50
C LYS A 253 -4.37 -16.27 -7.80
N ALA A 254 -4.34 -15.09 -7.16
CA ALA A 254 -5.50 -14.52 -6.50
C ALA A 254 -6.61 -14.19 -7.51
N SER A 255 -6.27 -13.60 -8.66
CA SER A 255 -7.27 -13.32 -9.71
C SER A 255 -7.89 -14.62 -10.27
N LEU A 256 -7.10 -15.68 -10.48
CA LEU A 256 -7.62 -16.95 -10.96
C LEU A 256 -8.59 -17.59 -9.95
N ARG A 257 -8.25 -17.56 -8.65
CA ARG A 257 -9.10 -18.08 -7.57
C ARG A 257 -10.44 -17.34 -7.49
N LEU A 258 -10.42 -16.02 -7.64
CA LEU A 258 -11.64 -15.24 -7.75
C LEU A 258 -12.45 -15.63 -8.97
N GLN A 259 -11.78 -15.74 -10.12
CA GLN A 259 -12.44 -16.10 -11.37
C GLN A 259 -13.23 -17.41 -11.23
N THR A 260 -12.72 -18.40 -10.49
CA THR A 260 -13.43 -19.66 -10.26
C THR A 260 -14.56 -19.58 -9.22
N SER A 261 -14.58 -18.53 -8.39
CA SER A 261 -15.52 -18.39 -7.27
C SER A 261 -16.66 -17.40 -7.54
N ILE A 262 -16.58 -16.66 -8.64
CA ILE A 262 -17.58 -15.68 -9.06
C ILE A 262 -18.65 -16.37 -9.91
N ASP A 263 -19.90 -15.99 -9.67
CA ASP A 263 -21.05 -16.40 -10.50
C ASP A 263 -21.01 -15.62 -11.83
N TYR A 264 -21.16 -16.30 -12.97
CA TYR A 264 -21.23 -15.67 -14.30
C TYR A 264 -22.61 -15.74 -14.93
N SER A 265 -23.62 -16.25 -14.21
CA SER A 265 -25.01 -16.36 -14.70
C SER A 265 -25.75 -15.01 -14.77
N PHE A 266 -25.05 -13.88 -14.63
CA PHE A 266 -25.63 -12.55 -14.67
C PHE A 266 -26.05 -12.14 -16.08
N LYS A 267 -27.34 -11.88 -16.27
CA LYS A 267 -27.90 -11.48 -17.56
C LYS A 267 -27.43 -10.09 -18.03
N ASN A 268 -27.28 -9.16 -17.09
CA ASN A 268 -27.06 -7.74 -17.36
C ASN A 268 -25.65 -7.27 -16.99
N LEU A 269 -24.74 -8.18 -16.63
CA LEU A 269 -23.35 -7.85 -16.32
C LEU A 269 -22.40 -8.56 -17.28
N GLU A 270 -21.32 -7.88 -17.60
CA GLU A 270 -20.14 -8.44 -18.25
C GLU A 270 -18.97 -8.31 -17.30
N ILE A 271 -18.35 -9.45 -16.96
CA ILE A 271 -17.32 -9.53 -15.94
C ILE A 271 -15.99 -9.89 -16.57
N GLU A 272 -15.00 -9.04 -16.37
CA GLU A 272 -13.60 -9.32 -16.68
C GLU A 272 -12.82 -9.59 -15.39
N CYS A 273 -12.00 -10.65 -15.38
CA CYS A 273 -11.11 -10.94 -14.26
C CYS A 273 -9.65 -10.84 -14.70
N ASN A 274 -8.88 -9.95 -14.07
CA ASN A 274 -7.50 -9.66 -14.44
C ASN A 274 -6.65 -9.33 -13.19
N THR A 275 -5.33 -9.21 -13.34
CA THR A 275 -4.51 -8.58 -12.30
C THR A 275 -4.60 -7.06 -12.41
N ILE A 276 -4.27 -6.33 -11.34
CA ILE A 276 -4.29 -4.85 -11.37
C ILE A 276 -3.35 -4.32 -12.46
N GLN A 277 -2.19 -4.96 -12.62
CA GLN A 277 -1.22 -4.57 -13.65
C GLN A 277 -1.76 -4.77 -15.06
N LYS A 278 -2.47 -5.87 -15.31
CA LYS A 278 -3.09 -6.15 -16.61
C LYS A 278 -4.27 -5.22 -16.87
N LEU A 279 -5.08 -4.93 -15.85
CA LEU A 279 -6.18 -3.96 -15.92
C LEU A 279 -5.65 -2.56 -16.29
N LEU A 280 -4.54 -2.12 -15.68
CA LEU A 280 -3.89 -0.85 -16.00
C LEU A 280 -3.08 -0.86 -17.32
N GLY A 281 -3.03 -1.99 -18.01
CA GLY A 281 -2.27 -2.17 -19.25
C GLY A 281 -0.77 -1.90 -19.09
N ILE A 282 -0.20 -2.19 -17.91
CA ILE A 282 1.23 -1.95 -17.64
C ILE A 282 2.06 -2.95 -18.44
N LYS A 283 2.78 -2.45 -19.44
CA LYS A 283 3.70 -3.27 -20.25
C LYS A 283 5.03 -3.47 -19.51
N PHE A 284 5.58 -4.69 -19.59
CA PHE A 284 6.87 -5.05 -18.99
C PHE A 284 8.03 -4.14 -19.42
N ILE A 285 8.02 -3.65 -20.67
CA ILE A 285 9.14 -2.92 -21.28
C ILE A 285 9.20 -1.46 -20.81
N ASN A 286 8.08 -0.73 -20.84
CA ASN A 286 8.08 0.71 -20.58
C ASN A 286 7.58 1.10 -19.18
N LYS A 287 7.01 0.17 -18.39
CA LYS A 287 6.37 0.40 -17.07
C LYS A 287 5.37 1.56 -17.00
N LYS A 288 5.01 2.14 -18.15
CA LYS A 288 3.94 3.12 -18.31
C LYS A 288 2.62 2.36 -18.32
N ASN A 289 1.65 2.92 -17.62
CA ASN A 289 0.29 2.42 -17.65
C ASN A 289 -0.33 2.81 -19.00
N LEU A 290 -1.17 1.95 -19.57
CA LEU A 290 -2.01 2.33 -20.70
C LEU A 290 -3.19 3.18 -20.23
N TYR A 291 -3.71 2.86 -19.04
CA TYR A 291 -4.83 3.57 -18.43
C TYR A 291 -4.36 4.43 -17.26
N ASP A 292 -4.84 5.68 -17.25
CA ASP A 292 -4.52 6.73 -16.30
C ASP A 292 -5.61 7.82 -16.28
N GLU A 293 -5.29 9.01 -15.78
CA GLU A 293 -6.23 10.12 -15.66
C GLU A 293 -6.69 10.67 -17.02
N GLU A 294 -5.88 10.52 -18.07
CA GLU A 294 -6.18 10.99 -19.43
C GLU A 294 -6.87 9.89 -20.26
N ASN A 295 -6.51 8.63 -20.03
CA ASN A 295 -7.13 7.47 -20.67
C ASN A 295 -7.74 6.54 -19.60
N GLN A 296 -8.99 6.80 -19.22
CA GLN A 296 -9.64 6.10 -18.12
C GLN A 296 -10.19 4.72 -18.52
N LEU A 297 -10.28 3.85 -17.53
CA LEU A 297 -10.94 2.54 -17.61
C LEU A 297 -12.44 2.71 -17.83
N ASN A 298 -13.00 1.86 -18.70
CA ASN A 298 -14.43 1.86 -19.01
C ASN A 298 -15.15 0.74 -18.25
N PHE A 299 -15.21 0.85 -16.92
CA PHE A 299 -15.97 -0.07 -16.05
C PHE A 299 -16.95 0.68 -15.17
N ASP A 300 -18.14 0.11 -14.97
CA ASP A 300 -19.14 0.63 -14.04
C ASP A 300 -18.82 0.21 -12.60
N VAL A 301 -18.23 -0.97 -12.43
CA VAL A 301 -17.82 -1.52 -11.12
C VAL A 301 -16.42 -2.11 -11.21
N ILE A 302 -15.56 -1.79 -10.24
CA ILE A 302 -14.27 -2.48 -10.05
C ILE A 302 -14.22 -3.07 -8.65
N ILE A 303 -14.00 -4.37 -8.56
CA ILE A 303 -13.79 -5.11 -7.31
C ILE A 303 -12.31 -5.42 -7.20
N ILE A 304 -11.68 -5.02 -6.10
CA ILE A 304 -10.27 -5.28 -5.81
C ILE A 304 -10.21 -6.27 -4.65
N ASP A 305 -9.82 -7.49 -4.95
CA ASP A 305 -9.60 -8.54 -3.97
C ASP A 305 -8.16 -8.59 -3.49
N GLU A 306 -7.96 -9.16 -2.31
CA GLU A 306 -6.65 -9.17 -1.62
C GLU A 306 -6.05 -7.76 -1.56
N ALA A 307 -6.90 -6.75 -1.34
CA ALA A 307 -6.53 -5.34 -1.37
C ALA A 307 -5.43 -4.99 -0.36
N SER A 308 -5.29 -5.76 0.72
CA SER A 308 -4.20 -5.63 1.70
C SER A 308 -2.81 -5.77 1.08
N MET A 309 -2.68 -6.52 -0.02
CA MET A 309 -1.42 -6.71 -0.75
C MET A 309 -1.15 -5.64 -1.82
N VAL A 310 -2.03 -4.65 -2.00
CA VAL A 310 -1.91 -3.63 -3.07
C VAL A 310 -1.17 -2.41 -2.52
N ASP A 311 0.05 -2.10 -2.94
CA ASP A 311 0.74 -0.91 -2.43
C ASP A 311 0.02 0.42 -2.78
N ALA A 312 0.30 1.47 -2.01
CA ALA A 312 -0.38 2.76 -2.15
C ALA A 312 -0.14 3.44 -3.51
N HIS A 313 1.01 3.23 -4.15
CA HIS A 313 1.30 3.80 -5.47
C HIS A 313 0.47 3.11 -6.56
N THR A 314 0.42 1.78 -6.54
CA THR A 314 -0.43 0.98 -7.43
C THR A 314 -1.89 1.35 -7.22
N PHE A 315 -2.29 1.57 -5.98
CA PHE A 315 -3.64 1.96 -5.67
C PHE A 315 -4.01 3.35 -6.22
N LEU A 316 -3.14 4.34 -6.01
CA LEU A 316 -3.33 5.69 -6.59
C LEU A 316 -3.42 5.64 -8.11
N LYS A 317 -2.58 4.83 -8.78
CA LYS A 317 -2.65 4.64 -10.23
C LYS A 317 -4.02 4.10 -10.67
N LEU A 318 -4.56 3.13 -9.93
CA LEU A 318 -5.89 2.59 -10.20
C LEU A 318 -6.98 3.65 -10.00
N LEU A 319 -6.90 4.44 -8.93
CA LEU A 319 -7.87 5.52 -8.70
C LEU A 319 -7.84 6.58 -9.79
N LYS A 320 -6.65 6.97 -10.27
CA LYS A 320 -6.48 7.91 -11.38
C LYS A 320 -7.00 7.35 -12.71
N ALA A 321 -6.77 6.07 -12.95
CA ALA A 321 -7.26 5.37 -14.13
C ALA A 321 -8.77 5.11 -14.09
N THR A 322 -9.46 5.39 -12.99
CA THR A 322 -10.88 5.05 -12.84
C THR A 322 -11.74 6.32 -12.83
N PRO A 323 -12.83 6.42 -13.60
CA PRO A 323 -13.76 7.53 -13.50
C PRO A 323 -14.34 7.67 -12.08
N ILE A 324 -14.65 8.88 -11.63
CA ILE A 324 -15.23 9.11 -10.28
C ILE A 324 -16.62 8.47 -10.11
N THR A 325 -17.30 8.20 -11.22
CA THR A 325 -18.62 7.58 -11.30
C THR A 325 -18.58 6.06 -11.16
N THR A 326 -17.43 5.43 -11.39
CA THR A 326 -17.25 3.98 -11.24
C THR A 326 -17.31 3.59 -9.76
N LYS A 327 -18.09 2.54 -9.46
CA LYS A 327 -18.20 1.97 -8.12
C LYS A 327 -16.97 1.11 -7.82
N LEU A 328 -16.27 1.42 -6.74
CA LEU A 328 -15.09 0.69 -6.26
C LEU A 328 -15.44 -0.11 -5.00
N ILE A 329 -15.18 -1.41 -5.04
CA ILE A 329 -15.37 -2.33 -3.91
C ILE A 329 -14.01 -2.94 -3.53
N TYR A 330 -13.61 -2.79 -2.28
CA TYR A 330 -12.33 -3.27 -1.75
C TYR A 330 -12.54 -4.46 -0.83
N HIS A 331 -11.72 -5.49 -0.98
CA HIS A 331 -11.68 -6.63 -0.09
C HIS A 331 -10.26 -6.80 0.46
N PRO A 332 -9.97 -6.31 1.68
CA PRO A 332 -8.74 -6.65 2.39
C PRO A 332 -8.82 -8.05 3.01
N LEU A 333 -7.73 -8.82 2.91
CA LEU A 333 -7.56 -10.03 3.69
C LEU A 333 -7.08 -9.66 5.10
N PHE A 334 -7.84 -10.06 6.12
CA PHE A 334 -7.38 -10.06 7.50
C PHE A 334 -6.87 -11.45 7.86
N LEU A 335 -5.73 -11.53 8.53
CA LEU A 335 -5.43 -12.64 9.44
C LEU A 335 -5.84 -12.17 10.83
N VAL A 336 -6.78 -12.89 11.48
CA VAL A 336 -7.19 -12.61 12.86
C VAL A 336 -6.49 -13.64 13.74
N GLU A 337 -5.54 -13.19 14.56
CA GLU A 337 -5.12 -13.91 15.77
C GLU A 337 -5.25 -12.95 16.96
N GLY A 338 -6.16 -13.27 17.89
CA GLY A 338 -6.33 -12.57 19.16
C GLY A 338 -7.11 -11.26 19.08
N SER A 339 -7.78 -10.92 20.19
CA SER A 339 -8.69 -9.77 20.39
C SER A 339 -8.01 -8.39 20.36
N HIS A 340 -6.92 -8.23 19.62
CA HIS A 340 -6.23 -6.97 19.41
C HIS A 340 -5.96 -6.80 17.91
N LEU A 341 -6.47 -5.72 17.31
CA LEU A 341 -6.05 -5.23 16.01
C LEU A 341 -4.60 -4.71 16.11
N LEU A 342 -3.64 -5.63 16.27
CA LEU A 342 -2.21 -5.34 16.25
C LEU A 342 -1.54 -6.23 15.19
N PRO A 343 -0.67 -5.66 14.33
CA PRO A 343 0.09 -6.43 13.36
C PRO A 343 1.21 -7.17 14.09
N LEU A 344 1.02 -8.48 14.35
CA LEU A 344 2.08 -9.37 14.79
C LEU A 344 2.60 -10.22 13.63
N HIS A 345 3.91 -10.34 13.62
CA HIS A 345 4.80 -11.09 12.74
C HIS A 345 4.20 -12.35 12.09
N ILE A 346 4.23 -12.43 10.75
CA ILE A 346 4.63 -13.67 10.06
C ILE A 346 5.55 -13.31 8.89
N SER A 347 6.68 -14.01 8.87
CA SER A 347 7.71 -14.03 7.85
C SER A 347 7.18 -14.36 6.44
N SER A 348 7.92 -13.87 5.44
CA SER A 348 7.80 -14.10 3.99
C SER A 348 6.72 -13.30 3.25
N GLU A 349 7.20 -12.34 2.45
CA GLU A 349 6.52 -11.72 1.30
C GLU A 349 5.27 -10.86 1.59
N ASN A 350 5.48 -9.84 2.44
CA ASN A 350 4.90 -8.49 2.34
C ASN A 350 3.37 -8.30 2.15
N PRO A 351 2.48 -8.72 3.08
CA PRO A 351 1.03 -8.49 2.98
C PRO A 351 0.45 -7.31 3.82
N TYR A 352 1.27 -6.46 4.47
CA TYR A 352 0.76 -5.49 5.49
C TYR A 352 0.88 -3.99 5.14
N VAL A 353 1.44 -3.64 3.98
CA VAL A 353 1.86 -2.26 3.66
C VAL A 353 0.67 -1.34 3.34
N PHE A 354 -0.33 -1.84 2.62
CA PHE A 354 -1.49 -1.04 2.23
C PHE A 354 -2.43 -0.78 3.39
N TYR A 355 -2.65 -1.79 4.23
CA TYR A 355 -3.62 -1.71 5.31
C TYR A 355 -3.20 -0.72 6.39
N LEU A 356 -1.92 -0.66 6.76
CA LEU A 356 -1.41 0.38 7.66
C LEU A 356 -1.48 1.76 7.01
N SER A 357 -1.24 1.87 5.71
CA SER A 357 -1.36 3.15 5.00
C SER A 357 -2.82 3.61 4.92
N LEU A 358 -3.75 2.69 4.65
CA LEU A 358 -5.20 2.96 4.59
C LEU A 358 -5.77 3.21 6.00
N LEU A 359 -5.40 2.45 7.03
CA LEU A 359 -5.76 2.73 8.42
C LEU A 359 -5.23 4.07 8.88
N HIS A 360 -3.98 4.40 8.57
CA HIS A 360 -3.42 5.71 8.87
C HIS A 360 -4.08 6.83 8.05
N LEU A 361 -4.47 6.57 6.81
CA LEU A 361 -5.25 7.47 5.97
C LEU A 361 -6.66 7.68 6.54
N LEU A 362 -7.27 6.61 7.04
CA LEU A 362 -8.56 6.63 7.71
C LEU A 362 -8.45 7.33 9.06
N GLU A 363 -7.41 7.08 9.85
CA GLU A 363 -7.08 7.83 11.07
C GLU A 363 -6.78 9.30 10.79
N PHE A 364 -6.11 9.62 9.67
CA PHE A 364 -5.87 10.98 9.22
C PHE A 364 -7.18 11.67 8.83
N LEU A 365 -8.06 10.99 8.07
CA LEU A 365 -9.41 11.46 7.76
C LEU A 365 -10.23 11.66 9.06
N LEU A 366 -10.08 10.78 10.05
CA LEU A 366 -10.71 10.87 11.37
C LEU A 366 -10.16 12.03 12.24
N LYS A 367 -8.86 12.36 12.13
CA LYS A 367 -8.18 13.42 12.91
C LYS A 367 -8.22 14.80 12.24
N SER A 368 -8.46 14.87 10.94
CA SER A 368 -8.58 16.13 10.21
C SER A 368 -9.94 16.80 10.46
N SER A 369 -10.00 18.14 10.42
CA SER A 369 -11.22 18.94 10.57
C SER A 369 -12.31 18.67 9.50
N LEU A 370 -12.08 17.74 8.57
CA LEU A 370 -13.08 17.19 7.64
C LEU A 370 -14.07 16.23 8.31
N PHE A 371 -13.84 15.81 9.56
CA PHE A 371 -14.74 14.91 10.30
C PHE A 371 -16.19 15.45 10.40
N LEU A 372 -16.38 16.77 10.36
CA LEU A 372 -17.70 17.40 10.39
C LEU A 372 -18.53 17.18 9.11
N TYR A 373 -17.92 16.81 7.97
CA TYR A 373 -18.62 16.59 6.70
C TYR A 373 -18.94 15.12 6.40
N LEU A 374 -18.31 14.17 7.10
CA LEU A 374 -18.33 12.74 6.75
C LEU A 374 -19.36 11.91 7.54
N ASN A 375 -20.07 12.49 8.50
CA ASN A 375 -20.79 11.76 9.55
C ASN A 375 -21.86 10.75 9.05
N GLU A 376 -22.52 11.02 7.92
CA GLU A 376 -23.48 10.09 7.30
C GLU A 376 -22.81 9.14 6.30
N SER A 377 -21.92 9.65 5.45
CA SER A 377 -21.20 8.94 4.39
C SER A 377 -20.29 7.82 4.92
N PHE A 378 -19.61 8.06 6.05
CA PHE A 378 -18.61 7.17 6.63
C PHE A 378 -19.22 5.96 7.33
N ARG A 379 -20.46 6.08 7.86
CA ARG A 379 -21.20 4.96 8.48
C ARG A 379 -21.43 3.81 7.50
N TYR A 380 -21.46 4.08 6.20
CA TYR A 380 -21.62 3.07 5.16
C TYR A 380 -20.30 2.39 4.75
N MET A 381 -19.15 2.85 5.25
CA MET A 381 -17.83 2.36 4.82
C MET A 381 -17.31 1.16 5.63
N PHE A 382 -17.72 1.01 6.90
CA PHE A 382 -17.23 -0.08 7.75
C PHE A 382 -18.36 -1.01 8.22
N LEU A 383 -18.14 -2.30 8.07
CA LEU A 383 -18.55 -3.30 9.05
C LEU A 383 -17.24 -3.92 9.57
N LEU A 384 -16.81 -3.43 10.73
CA LEU A 384 -15.91 -4.19 11.58
C LEU A 384 -16.79 -5.24 12.24
N SER A 385 -16.59 -6.51 11.86
CA SER A 385 -17.07 -7.65 12.63
C SER A 385 -16.23 -7.79 13.89
#